data_AF-A0A2W2I3M4-F1
#
_entry.id   AF-A0A2W2I3M4-F1
#
_cell.length_a   1.000
_cell.length_b   1.000
_cell.length_c   1.000
_cell.angle_alpha   90.00
_cell.angle_beta   90.00
_cell.angle_gamma   90.00
#
_symmetry.space_group_name_H-M   'P 1'
#
loop_
_entity.id
_entity.type
_entity.pdbx_description
1 polymer ?
#
loop_
_entity_poly.entity_id
_entity_poly.type
_entity_poly.pdbx_seq_one_letter_code
_entity_poly.pdbx_strand_id
1 'polypeptide(L)'
;DRERIGELHEGALLVLSQGRVVDIDDAVVRHLHGVRQGINLPLRLEGEIVGVIGLTGEPENLRKYGELACMTAEMMLEQSRLMYLLAQDSRLQEELVMNRFRQRRILPHLLNGRNGWGSISINREWWLL
;
A
#
# COMPACT_ATOMS: atom_id res chain seq x y z
N ASP A 1 -12.29 20.34 1.54
CA ASP A 1 -12.95 19.98 2.81
C ASP A 1 -12.17 18.95 3.59
N ARG A 2 -11.47 19.39 4.63
CA ARG A 2 -10.87 18.49 5.65
C ARG A 2 -11.91 17.91 6.61
N GLU A 3 -13.10 18.52 6.69
CA GLU A 3 -14.19 18.12 7.60
C GLU A 3 -14.78 16.73 7.28
N ARG A 4 -14.56 16.19 6.08
CA ARG A 4 -15.09 14.87 5.67
C ARG A 4 -14.19 13.67 6.00
N ILE A 5 -12.95 13.93 6.42
CA ILE A 5 -12.00 12.86 6.71
C ILE A 5 -12.38 12.24 8.07
N GLY A 6 -12.90 11.02 8.04
CA GLY A 6 -13.33 10.29 9.25
C GLY A 6 -14.84 10.19 9.46
N GLU A 7 -15.65 10.78 8.58
CA GLU A 7 -17.11 10.61 8.63
C GLU A 7 -17.57 9.36 7.88
N LEU A 8 -18.56 8.66 8.46
CA LEU A 8 -19.19 7.49 7.86
C LEU A 8 -19.95 7.91 6.59
N HIS A 9 -19.41 7.58 5.42
CA HIS A 9 -20.11 7.82 4.16
C HIS A 9 -21.04 6.63 3.87
N GLU A 10 -22.34 6.82 4.06
CA GLU A 10 -23.34 5.77 3.81
C GLU A 10 -23.31 5.26 2.37
N GLY A 11 -22.93 6.11 1.40
CA GLY A 11 -22.69 5.70 0.01
C GLY A 11 -21.55 4.67 -0.14
N ALA A 12 -20.51 4.74 0.67
CA ALA A 12 -19.42 3.76 0.66
C ALA A 12 -19.86 2.41 1.27
N LEU A 13 -20.68 2.44 2.33
CA LEU A 13 -21.24 1.22 2.92
C LEU A 13 -22.16 0.47 1.95
N LEU A 14 -22.91 1.20 1.12
CA LEU A 14 -23.73 0.59 0.06
C LEU A 14 -22.88 -0.13 -0.97
N VAL A 15 -21.73 0.43 -1.36
CA VAL A 15 -20.80 -0.25 -2.26
C VAL A 15 -20.18 -1.49 -1.63
N LEU A 16 -19.73 -1.39 -0.37
CA LEU A 16 -19.15 -2.52 0.35
C LEU A 16 -20.17 -3.66 0.57
N SER A 17 -21.43 -3.34 0.81
CA SER A 17 -22.49 -4.34 1.00
C SER A 17 -23.00 -4.96 -0.30
N GLN A 18 -23.11 -4.18 -1.39
CA GLN A 18 -23.66 -4.67 -2.65
C GLN A 18 -22.60 -5.17 -3.63
N GLY A 19 -21.34 -4.80 -3.43
CA GLY A 19 -20.22 -5.18 -4.30
C GLY A 19 -20.29 -4.62 -5.72
N ARG A 20 -21.05 -3.55 -5.96
CA ARG A 20 -21.24 -2.94 -7.27
C ARG A 20 -21.18 -1.42 -7.20
N VAL A 21 -21.11 -0.78 -8.36
CA VAL A 21 -21.19 0.69 -8.48
C VAL A 21 -22.55 1.15 -7.94
N VAL A 22 -22.52 2.20 -7.11
CA VAL A 22 -23.70 2.84 -6.54
C VAL A 22 -23.73 4.30 -6.98
N ASP A 23 -24.79 4.65 -7.70
CA ASP A 23 -25.08 6.02 -8.09
C ASP A 23 -25.85 6.71 -6.96
N ILE A 24 -25.39 7.90 -6.59
CA ILE A 24 -26.03 8.77 -5.60
C ILE A 24 -26.66 9.93 -6.36
N ASP A 25 -27.97 9.87 -6.54
CA ASP A 25 -28.76 10.96 -7.13
C ASP A 25 -29.39 11.86 -6.05
N ASP A 26 -30.05 12.94 -6.46
CA ASP A 26 -30.69 13.88 -5.54
C ASP A 26 -31.80 13.26 -4.68
N ALA A 27 -32.42 12.17 -5.14
CA ALA A 27 -33.41 11.44 -4.36
C ALA A 27 -32.73 10.66 -3.24
N VAL A 28 -31.60 10.02 -3.53
CA VAL A 28 -30.78 9.26 -2.58
C VAL A 28 -30.08 10.18 -1.58
N VAL A 29 -29.61 11.36 -1.99
CA VAL A 29 -29.00 12.37 -1.10
C VAL A 29 -29.94 12.78 0.03
N ARG A 30 -31.26 12.83 -0.21
CA ARG A 30 -32.25 13.19 0.83
C ARG A 30 -32.44 12.12 1.89
N HIS A 31 -32.04 10.89 1.61
CA HIS A 31 -32.25 9.73 2.48
C HIS A 31 -30.96 9.24 3.14
N LEU A 32 -29.80 9.73 2.70
CA LEU A 32 -28.50 9.32 3.19
C LEU A 32 -27.73 10.49 3.82
N HIS A 33 -27.07 10.25 4.94
CA HIS A 33 -26.30 11.27 5.65
C HIS A 33 -24.87 11.36 5.10
N GLY A 34 -24.36 12.59 4.96
CA GLY A 34 -22.97 12.83 4.58
C GLY A 34 -22.64 12.54 3.10
N VAL A 35 -23.64 12.31 2.24
CA VAL A 35 -23.43 12.05 0.82
C VAL A 35 -23.75 13.27 -0.05
N ARG A 36 -23.09 13.36 -1.19
CA ARG A 36 -23.39 14.32 -2.27
C ARG A 36 -23.71 13.54 -3.54
N GLN A 37 -24.39 14.19 -4.47
CA GLN A 37 -24.62 13.63 -5.79
C GLN A 37 -23.30 13.15 -6.41
N GLY A 38 -23.28 11.94 -6.96
CA GLY A 38 -22.04 11.32 -7.38
C GLY A 38 -22.15 9.84 -7.67
N ILE A 39 -20.99 9.19 -7.79
CA ILE A 39 -20.88 7.73 -7.91
C ILE A 39 -19.86 7.20 -6.92
N ASN A 40 -20.13 6.03 -6.37
CA ASN A 40 -19.18 5.27 -5.56
C ASN A 40 -18.87 3.95 -6.27
N LEU A 41 -17.58 3.65 -6.47
CA LEU A 41 -17.09 2.46 -7.16
C LEU A 41 -16.33 1.55 -6.19
N PRO A 42 -16.52 0.22 -6.24
CA PRO A 42 -15.73 -0.71 -5.45
C PRO A 42 -14.29 -0.75 -5.99
N LEU A 43 -13.31 -0.55 -5.12
CA LEU A 43 -11.89 -0.71 -5.45
C LEU A 43 -11.48 -2.15 -5.16
N ARG A 44 -11.03 -2.88 -6.19
CA ARG A 44 -10.72 -4.31 -6.07
C ARG A 44 -9.23 -4.61 -6.21
N LEU A 45 -8.76 -5.59 -5.44
CA LEU A 45 -7.44 -6.18 -5.58
C LEU A 45 -7.61 -7.71 -5.53
N GLU A 46 -7.12 -8.43 -6.54
CA GLU A 46 -7.33 -9.87 -6.70
C GLU A 46 -8.82 -10.31 -6.63
N GLY A 47 -9.73 -9.43 -7.08
CA GLY A 47 -11.18 -9.66 -7.06
C GLY A 47 -11.88 -9.26 -5.75
N GLU A 48 -11.13 -9.06 -4.67
CA GLU A 48 -11.65 -8.67 -3.37
C GLU A 48 -11.76 -7.15 -3.23
N ILE A 49 -12.81 -6.67 -2.55
CA ILE A 49 -13.00 -5.23 -2.33
C ILE A 49 -12.10 -4.78 -1.19
N VAL A 50 -11.13 -3.93 -1.53
CA VAL A 50 -10.16 -3.36 -0.57
C VAL A 50 -10.48 -1.91 -0.20
N GLY A 51 -11.47 -1.30 -0.87
CA GLY A 51 -11.89 0.06 -0.58
C GLY A 51 -13.00 0.55 -1.52
N VAL A 52 -13.25 1.86 -1.49
CA VAL A 52 -14.25 2.54 -2.32
C VAL A 52 -13.67 3.83 -2.86
N ILE A 53 -13.93 4.12 -4.14
CA ILE A 53 -13.65 5.42 -4.76
C ILE A 53 -14.97 6.19 -4.89
N GLY A 54 -15.05 7.36 -4.24
CA GLY A 54 -16.19 8.28 -4.37
C GLY A 54 -15.86 9.45 -5.30
N LEU A 55 -16.72 9.69 -6.28
CA LEU A 55 -16.66 10.86 -7.16
C LEU A 55 -17.93 11.69 -7.00
N THR A 56 -17.78 12.99 -6.83
CA THR A 56 -18.90 13.94 -6.66
C THR A 56 -19.21 14.66 -7.97
N GLY A 57 -20.48 14.75 -8.32
CA GLY A 57 -20.98 15.35 -9.58
C GLY A 57 -22.15 14.54 -10.15
N GLU A 58 -22.57 14.88 -11.38
CA GLU A 58 -23.69 14.21 -12.04
C GLU A 58 -23.33 12.76 -12.46
N PRO A 59 -24.09 11.73 -12.03
CA PRO A 59 -23.74 10.33 -12.24
C PRO A 59 -23.55 9.93 -13.71
N GLU A 60 -24.41 10.39 -14.62
CA GLU A 60 -24.31 10.11 -16.06
C GLU A 60 -22.96 10.53 -16.64
N ASN A 61 -22.46 11.70 -16.21
CA ASN A 61 -21.21 12.25 -16.69
C ASN A 61 -20.00 11.59 -16.04
N LEU A 62 -20.12 11.12 -14.80
CA LEU A 62 -19.01 10.57 -14.03
C LEU A 62 -18.69 9.11 -14.33
N ARG A 63 -19.65 8.30 -14.80
CA ARG A 63 -19.47 6.84 -14.92
C ARG A 63 -18.20 6.45 -15.67
N LYS A 64 -17.97 7.01 -16.86
CA LYS A 64 -16.80 6.68 -17.71
C LYS A 64 -15.48 7.09 -17.05
N TYR A 65 -15.45 8.27 -16.45
CA TYR A 65 -14.24 8.76 -15.78
C TYR A 65 -13.97 8.01 -14.48
N GLY A 66 -15.02 7.61 -13.76
CA GLY A 66 -14.93 6.80 -12.56
C GLY A 66 -14.42 5.40 -12.80
N GLU A 67 -14.87 4.75 -13.87
CA GLU A 67 -14.34 3.45 -14.28
C GLU A 67 -12.84 3.55 -14.61
N LEU A 68 -12.42 4.57 -15.37
CA LEU A 68 -11.00 4.78 -15.68
C LEU A 68 -10.16 5.08 -14.44
N ALA A 69 -10.66 5.92 -13.54
CA ALA A 69 -9.99 6.21 -12.27
C ALA A 69 -9.86 4.96 -11.40
N CYS A 70 -10.90 4.12 -11.35
CA CYS A 70 -10.89 2.85 -10.64
C CYS A 70 -9.86 1.89 -11.23
N MET A 71 -9.88 1.65 -12.55
CA MET A 71 -8.87 0.81 -13.21
C MET A 71 -7.44 1.31 -12.95
N THR A 72 -7.24 2.63 -12.97
CA THR A 72 -5.92 3.22 -12.70
C THR A 72 -5.49 2.99 -11.26
N ALA A 73 -6.39 3.17 -10.30
CA ALA A 73 -6.10 2.93 -8.89
C ALA A 73 -5.82 1.45 -8.60
N GLU A 74 -6.62 0.53 -9.16
CA GLU A 74 -6.41 -0.93 -9.05
C GLU A 74 -5.06 -1.33 -9.65
N MET A 75 -4.72 -0.79 -10.83
CA MET A 75 -3.41 -1.01 -11.45
C MET A 75 -2.26 -0.51 -10.55
N MET A 76 -2.37 0.69 -9.96
CA MET A 76 -1.36 1.23 -9.07
C MET A 76 -1.18 0.39 -7.80
N LEU A 77 -2.28 -0.14 -7.24
CA LEU A 77 -2.23 -1.06 -6.10
C LEU A 77 -1.50 -2.36 -6.46
N GLU A 78 -1.82 -2.96 -7.61
CA GLU A 78 -1.14 -4.18 -8.06
C GLU A 78 0.36 -3.91 -8.32
N GLN A 79 0.69 -2.79 -8.95
CA GLN A 79 2.08 -2.38 -9.17
C GLN A 79 2.84 -2.19 -7.84
N SER A 80 2.22 -1.55 -6.85
CA SER A 80 2.80 -1.38 -5.52
C SER A 80 3.08 -2.74 -4.86
N ARG A 81 2.13 -3.67 -4.97
CA ARG A 81 2.28 -5.04 -4.45
C ARG A 81 3.42 -5.78 -5.11
N LEU A 82 3.50 -5.75 -6.45
CA LEU A 82 4.59 -6.37 -7.20
C LEU A 82 5.95 -5.80 -6.81
N MET A 83 6.04 -4.47 -6.67
CA MET A 83 7.27 -3.81 -6.26
C MET A 83 7.70 -4.24 -4.84
N TYR A 84 6.74 -4.36 -3.93
CA TYR A 84 7.00 -4.86 -2.58
C TYR A 84 7.55 -6.29 -2.58
N LEU A 85 6.96 -7.18 -3.37
CA LEU A 85 7.41 -8.58 -3.50
C LEU A 85 8.82 -8.67 -4.08
N LEU A 86 9.13 -7.90 -5.12
CA LEU A 86 10.48 -7.85 -5.70
C LEU A 86 11.51 -7.31 -4.70
N ALA A 87 11.16 -6.26 -3.95
CA ALA A 87 12.04 -5.71 -2.92
C ALA A 87 12.28 -6.69 -1.76
N GLN A 88 11.26 -7.48 -1.39
CA GLN A 88 11.38 -8.55 -0.40
C GLN A 88 12.31 -9.66 -0.88
N ASP A 89 12.15 -10.14 -2.12
CA ASP A 89 13.00 -11.17 -2.71
C ASP A 89 14.47 -10.73 -2.77
N SER A 90 14.72 -9.50 -3.25
CA SER A 90 16.07 -8.93 -3.30
C SER A 90 16.75 -8.92 -1.92
N ARG A 91 16.03 -8.55 -0.85
CA ARG A 91 16.56 -8.56 0.52
C ARG A 91 16.89 -9.97 1.01
N LEU A 92 16.03 -10.94 0.71
CA LEU A 92 16.26 -12.33 1.08
C LEU A 92 17.49 -12.92 0.38
N GLN A 93 17.65 -12.64 -0.92
CA GLN A 93 18.84 -13.06 -1.67
C GLN A 93 20.12 -12.49 -1.05
N GLU A 94 20.14 -11.20 -0.72
CA GLU A 94 21.26 -10.56 -0.04
C GLU A 94 21.60 -11.23 1.30
N GLU A 95 20.60 -11.53 2.13
CA GLU A 95 20.81 -12.18 3.42
C GLU A 95 21.42 -13.59 3.28
N LEU A 96 20.91 -14.38 2.34
CA LEU A 96 21.42 -15.72 2.06
C LEU A 96 22.87 -15.68 1.59
N VAL A 97 23.21 -14.73 0.70
CA VAL A 97 24.58 -14.49 0.26
C VAL A 97 25.48 -14.17 1.46
N MET A 98 25.06 -13.26 2.33
CA MET A 98 25.83 -12.88 3.53
C MET A 98 26.00 -14.06 4.51
N ASN A 99 24.97 -14.88 4.70
CA ASN A 99 25.05 -16.08 5.56
C ASN A 99 26.05 -17.11 5.03
N ARG A 100 26.13 -17.31 3.71
CA ARG A 100 27.11 -18.22 3.10
C ARG A 100 28.55 -17.74 3.31
N PHE A 101 28.81 -16.43 3.26
CA PHE A 101 30.12 -15.86 3.61
C PHE A 101 30.44 -16.00 5.10
N ARG A 102 29.46 -15.83 6.00
CA ARG A 102 29.62 -16.06 7.44
C ARG A 102 30.00 -17.50 7.77
N GLN A 103 29.35 -18.50 7.15
CA GLN A 103 29.64 -19.92 7.40
C GLN A 103 31.04 -20.34 6.92
N ARG A 104 31.59 -19.74 5.85
CA ARG A 104 32.97 -19.98 5.40
C ARG A 104 34.05 -19.33 6.27
N ARG A 105 33.69 -18.44 7.21
CA ARG A 105 34.63 -17.73 8.11
C ARG A 105 34.77 -18.36 9.49
N ILE A 106 34.12 -19.49 9.78
CA ILE A 106 34.36 -20.26 11.01
C ILE A 106 35.42 -21.33 10.73
N LEU A 107 36.67 -20.90 10.56
CA LEU A 107 37.90 -21.63 10.93
C LEU A 107 39.08 -20.63 10.99
N PRO A 108 39.22 -19.82 12.06
CA PRO A 108 40.51 -19.20 12.35
C PRO A 108 41.13 -19.62 13.69
N HIS A 109 40.53 -20.53 14.47
CA HIS A 109 41.04 -20.85 15.81
C HIS A 109 42.14 -21.93 15.86
N LEU A 110 42.78 -22.26 14.73
CA LEU A 110 43.89 -23.23 14.69
C LEU A 110 45.20 -22.69 14.07
N LEU A 111 45.41 -21.37 14.01
CA LEU A 111 46.75 -20.83 13.75
C LEU A 111 47.16 -19.82 14.82
N ASN A 112 47.92 -20.40 15.75
CA ASN A 112 48.77 -19.82 16.76
C ASN A 112 49.67 -18.69 16.20
N GLY A 113 49.93 -17.63 17.00
CA GLY A 113 51.12 -16.79 16.82
C GLY A 113 50.95 -15.28 17.00
N ARG A 114 51.10 -14.82 18.25
CA ARG A 114 51.89 -13.65 18.68
C ARG A 114 51.82 -12.31 17.88
N ASN A 115 51.37 -11.29 18.62
CA ASN A 115 51.89 -9.91 18.70
C ASN A 115 51.30 -8.83 17.76
N GLY A 116 50.62 -7.85 18.37
CA GLY A 116 50.88 -6.44 18.12
C GLY A 116 49.85 -5.61 17.33
N TRP A 117 49.23 -4.67 18.05
CA TRP A 117 48.75 -3.35 17.59
C TRP A 117 47.39 -3.22 16.88
N GLY A 118 46.55 -2.34 17.47
CA GLY A 118 45.68 -1.44 16.72
C GLY A 118 44.17 -1.68 16.82
N SER A 119 43.55 -1.43 17.98
CA SER A 119 42.09 -1.26 18.06
C SER A 119 41.68 0.07 17.43
N ILE A 120 41.01 0.03 16.29
CA ILE A 120 40.24 1.17 15.76
C ILE A 120 38.76 0.83 15.92
N SER A 121 38.09 1.53 16.84
CA SER A 121 36.63 1.49 17.00
C SER A 121 36.02 2.63 16.19
N ILE A 122 35.12 2.30 15.25
CA ILE A 122 34.25 3.28 14.56
C ILE A 122 32.86 3.20 15.17
N ASN A 123 32.44 4.30 15.78
CA ASN A 123 31.14 4.47 16.42
C ASN A 123 30.05 4.79 15.38
N ARG A 124 28.88 4.14 15.44
CA ARG A 124 27.75 4.28 14.50
C ARG A 124 26.57 5.04 15.12
N GLU A 125 26.70 6.33 15.36
CA GLU A 125 25.56 7.16 15.77
C GLU A 125 25.58 8.53 15.09
N TRP A 126 25.13 8.61 13.83
CA TRP A 126 24.67 9.84 13.19
C TRP A 126 23.71 9.49 12.04
N TRP A 127 22.42 9.26 12.35
CA TRP A 127 21.32 9.22 11.36
C TRP A 127 19.98 9.67 11.96
N LEU A 128 19.95 10.82 12.64
CA LEU A 128 18.69 11.54 12.90
C LEU A 128 18.91 13.04 12.76
N LEU A 129 18.77 13.53 11.53
CA LEU A 129 18.16 14.81 11.19
C LEU A 129 17.34 14.63 9.90
#